data_AF-A0A451D547-F1
#
_entry.id   AF-A0A451D547-F1
#
_cell.length_a   1.000
_cell.length_b   1.000
_cell.length_c   1.000
_cell.angle_alpha   90.00
_cell.angle_beta   90.00
_cell.angle_gamma   90.00
#
_symmetry.space_group_name_H-M   'P 1'
#
loop_
_entity.id
_entity.type
_entity.pdbx_description
1 polymer ?
#
loop_
_entity_poly.entity_id
_entity_poly.type
_entity_poly.pdbx_seq_one_letter_code
_entity_poly.pdbx_strand_id
1 'polypeptide(L)'
;MSERSNFWFNKNNYKKLNHINFMNFIFKKQNSFFEKFFYDFILLFNKKFSKFFSCCITIKFLYSCIDYHDRQDKSVYIKYIGKQFFLTGYTDKCLILITKDLFLIFINCLFGNFNDNAHEYFNNNDLTINEINILDVLLQKIFFICNKTFFKNISMSIINNCKFIELNSSIYRRFVNLPYICFIYKIYLNDRVFLLKIYIPYHIVEKFYR
;
A
#
# COMPACT_ATOMS: atom_id res chain seq x y z
N MET A 1 34.09 -27.74 0.78
CA MET A 1 32.65 -27.35 0.78
C MET A 1 32.24 -27.08 -0.66
N SER A 2 31.18 -27.72 -1.15
CA SER A 2 30.93 -27.95 -2.57
C SER A 2 30.25 -26.77 -3.29
N GLU A 3 30.84 -26.32 -4.41
CA GLU A 3 30.29 -25.32 -5.34
C GLU A 3 28.95 -25.72 -5.98
N ARG A 4 28.56 -26.99 -5.84
CA ARG A 4 27.29 -27.54 -6.37
C ARG A 4 26.04 -27.00 -5.65
N SER A 5 26.13 -26.57 -4.39
CA SER A 5 24.98 -26.02 -3.67
C SER A 5 24.55 -24.65 -4.24
N ASN A 6 25.52 -23.78 -4.57
CA ASN A 6 25.25 -22.44 -5.12
C ASN A 6 24.54 -22.48 -6.49
N PHE A 7 24.79 -23.50 -7.31
CA PHE A 7 24.19 -23.60 -8.64
C PHE A 7 22.68 -23.93 -8.59
N TRP A 8 22.25 -24.73 -7.62
CA TRP A 8 20.84 -25.08 -7.42
C TRP A 8 20.03 -23.92 -6.82
N PHE A 9 20.61 -23.17 -5.89
CA PHE A 9 19.99 -21.96 -5.35
C PHE A 9 19.77 -20.89 -6.43
N ASN A 10 20.74 -20.71 -7.34
CA ASN A 10 20.59 -19.77 -8.45
C ASN A 10 19.44 -20.14 -9.40
N LYS A 11 19.29 -21.42 -9.79
CA LYS A 11 18.20 -21.86 -10.69
C LYS A 11 16.79 -21.58 -10.13
N ASN A 12 16.59 -21.69 -8.82
CA ASN A 12 15.29 -21.42 -8.19
C ASN A 12 14.97 -19.91 -8.15
N ASN A 13 15.96 -19.07 -7.90
CA ASN A 13 15.78 -17.61 -7.92
C ASN A 13 15.44 -17.10 -9.34
N TYR A 14 16.10 -17.63 -10.38
CA TYR A 14 15.77 -17.29 -11.78
C TYR A 14 14.35 -17.69 -12.16
N LYS A 15 13.88 -18.88 -11.77
CA LYS A 15 12.50 -19.31 -12.02
C LYS A 15 11.48 -18.41 -11.31
N LYS A 16 11.74 -18.03 -10.06
CA LYS A 16 10.90 -17.11 -9.30
C LYS A 16 10.84 -15.72 -9.95
N LEU A 17 11.98 -15.17 -10.34
CA LEU A 17 12.07 -13.88 -11.03
C LEU A 17 11.32 -13.90 -12.37
N ASN A 18 11.50 -14.96 -13.17
CA ASN A 18 10.80 -15.11 -14.45
C ASN A 18 9.28 -15.18 -14.27
N HIS A 19 8.80 -15.91 -13.25
CA HIS A 19 7.38 -15.95 -12.93
C HIS A 19 6.86 -14.56 -12.51
N ILE A 20 7.59 -13.84 -11.66
CA ILE A 20 7.23 -12.47 -11.25
C ILE A 20 7.18 -11.52 -12.46
N ASN A 21 8.17 -11.59 -13.36
CA ASN A 21 8.20 -10.80 -14.58
C ASN A 21 7.00 -11.10 -15.49
N PHE A 22 6.66 -12.39 -15.63
CA PHE A 22 5.49 -12.81 -16.40
C PHE A 22 4.17 -12.30 -15.79
N MET A 23 4.01 -12.44 -14.47
CA MET A 23 2.84 -11.91 -13.77
C MET A 23 2.74 -10.39 -13.88
N ASN A 24 3.85 -9.67 -13.73
CA ASN A 24 3.90 -8.22 -13.92
C ASN A 24 3.54 -7.79 -15.35
N PHE A 25 3.92 -8.59 -16.36
CA PHE A 25 3.48 -8.37 -17.73
C PHE A 25 1.97 -8.54 -17.88
N ILE A 26 1.36 -9.54 -17.23
CA ILE A 26 -0.10 -9.73 -17.18
C ILE A 26 -0.77 -8.52 -16.52
N PHE A 27 -0.31 -8.10 -15.34
CA PHE A 27 -0.87 -6.95 -14.62
C PHE A 27 -0.76 -5.67 -15.43
N LYS A 28 0.36 -5.46 -16.14
CA LYS A 28 0.52 -4.32 -17.04
C LYS A 28 -0.52 -4.31 -18.17
N LYS A 29 -0.87 -5.48 -18.72
CA LYS A 29 -1.96 -5.58 -19.72
C LYS A 29 -3.34 -5.33 -19.12
N GLN A 30 -3.54 -5.68 -17.86
CA GLN A 30 -4.80 -5.51 -17.12
C GLN A 30 -4.94 -4.13 -16.47
N ASN A 31 -4.00 -3.20 -16.70
CA ASN A 31 -3.99 -1.91 -16.01
C ASN A 31 -5.29 -1.12 -16.23
N SER A 32 -5.82 -1.13 -17.46
CA SER A 32 -7.07 -0.45 -17.80
C SER A 32 -8.30 -1.07 -17.12
N PHE A 33 -8.28 -2.39 -16.90
CA PHE A 33 -9.30 -3.06 -16.11
C PHE A 33 -9.27 -2.56 -14.67
N PHE A 34 -8.09 -2.53 -14.05
CA PHE A 34 -7.95 -2.06 -12.67
C PHE A 34 -8.27 -0.58 -12.49
N GLU A 35 -7.90 0.25 -13.45
CA GLU A 35 -8.24 1.68 -13.45
C GLU A 35 -9.77 1.87 -13.39
N LYS A 36 -10.52 1.10 -14.17
CA LYS A 36 -12.00 1.08 -14.11
C LYS A 36 -12.52 0.50 -12.81
N PHE A 37 -11.95 -0.62 -12.35
CA PHE A 37 -12.36 -1.30 -11.12
C PHE A 37 -12.21 -0.41 -9.88
N PHE A 38 -11.15 0.40 -9.82
CA PHE A 38 -10.89 1.32 -8.71
C PHE A 38 -11.48 2.73 -8.93
N TYR A 39 -12.27 2.95 -9.96
CA TYR A 39 -12.81 4.28 -10.29
C TYR A 39 -13.63 4.89 -9.14
N ASP A 40 -14.56 4.12 -8.56
CA ASP A 40 -15.38 4.58 -7.44
C ASP A 40 -14.55 4.87 -6.18
N PHE A 41 -13.50 4.09 -5.96
CA PHE A 41 -12.53 4.33 -4.89
C PHE A 41 -11.85 5.69 -5.08
N ILE A 42 -11.34 5.96 -6.29
CA ILE A 42 -10.67 7.22 -6.63
C ILE A 42 -11.62 8.41 -6.43
N LEU A 43 -12.84 8.33 -6.96
CA LEU A 43 -13.82 9.41 -6.83
C LEU A 43 -14.18 9.70 -5.37
N LEU A 44 -14.48 8.65 -4.60
CA LEU A 44 -14.89 8.81 -3.21
C LEU A 44 -13.73 9.27 -2.31
N PHE A 45 -12.50 8.83 -2.61
CA PHE A 45 -11.29 9.31 -1.98
C PHE A 45 -11.10 10.82 -2.20
N ASN A 46 -11.11 11.28 -3.45
CA ASN A 46 -10.97 12.70 -3.78
C ASN A 46 -12.04 13.53 -3.07
N LYS A 47 -13.30 13.11 -3.16
CA LYS A 47 -14.41 13.81 -2.51
C LYS A 47 -14.23 13.95 -1.00
N LYS A 48 -13.87 12.85 -0.31
CA LYS A 48 -13.74 12.85 1.15
C LYS A 48 -12.50 13.59 1.63
N PHE A 49 -11.36 13.37 0.99
CA PHE A 49 -10.12 13.98 1.42
C PHE A 49 -10.03 15.46 1.00
N SER A 50 -10.61 15.88 -0.14
CA SER A 50 -10.68 17.32 -0.46
C SER A 50 -11.49 18.08 0.59
N LYS A 51 -12.59 17.50 1.06
CA LYS A 51 -13.37 18.08 2.17
C LYS A 51 -12.57 18.14 3.47
N PHE A 52 -11.77 17.11 3.76
CA PHE A 52 -10.97 17.06 4.97
C PHE A 52 -9.84 18.08 4.96
N PHE A 53 -9.08 18.13 3.86
CA PHE A 53 -7.96 19.05 3.70
C PHE A 53 -8.41 20.48 3.33
N SER A 54 -9.68 20.72 3.02
CA SER A 54 -10.14 22.02 2.51
C SER A 54 -9.35 22.53 1.30
N CYS A 55 -8.75 21.61 0.53
CA CYS A 55 -8.00 21.91 -0.68
C CYS A 55 -8.18 20.76 -1.69
N CYS A 56 -7.73 20.96 -2.93
CA CYS A 56 -7.82 19.95 -3.97
C CYS A 56 -6.83 18.81 -3.71
N ILE A 57 -7.36 17.61 -3.42
CA ILE A 57 -6.59 16.37 -3.43
C ILE A 57 -7.04 15.49 -4.58
N THR A 58 -6.07 14.92 -5.30
CA THR A 58 -6.34 13.98 -6.40
C THR A 58 -5.58 12.70 -6.19
N ILE A 59 -6.26 11.57 -6.09
CA ILE A 59 -5.67 10.25 -6.19
C ILE A 59 -5.81 9.72 -7.62
N LYS A 60 -4.80 9.03 -8.12
CA LYS A 60 -4.82 8.31 -9.40
C LYS A 60 -4.26 6.92 -9.20
N PHE A 61 -4.92 5.91 -9.76
CA PHE A 61 -4.32 4.58 -9.88
C PHE A 61 -3.14 4.64 -10.85
N LEU A 62 -2.00 4.06 -10.47
CA LEU A 62 -0.77 4.11 -11.25
C LEU A 62 -0.57 2.78 -11.99
N TYR A 63 -0.34 1.71 -11.24
CA TYR A 63 -0.28 0.35 -11.75
C TYR A 63 -0.43 -0.69 -10.64
N SER A 64 -0.64 -1.93 -11.03
CA SER A 64 -0.53 -3.11 -10.17
C SER A 64 0.72 -3.92 -10.52
N CYS A 65 1.40 -4.46 -9.50
CA CYS A 65 2.57 -5.32 -9.69
C CYS A 65 2.81 -6.24 -8.49
N ILE A 66 3.55 -7.32 -8.72
CA ILE A 66 4.23 -8.07 -7.67
C ILE A 66 5.54 -7.34 -7.38
N ASP A 67 5.60 -6.70 -6.21
CA ASP A 67 6.75 -5.94 -5.73
C ASP A 67 7.82 -6.94 -5.25
N TYR A 68 8.89 -7.14 -6.04
CA TYR A 68 10.00 -8.05 -5.71
C TYR A 68 11.30 -7.26 -5.52
N HIS A 69 11.79 -7.26 -4.29
CA HIS A 69 13.10 -6.69 -3.97
C HIS A 69 14.04 -7.80 -3.51
N ASP A 70 14.96 -8.21 -4.39
CA ASP A 70 16.05 -9.15 -4.09
C ASP A 70 17.08 -8.53 -3.13
N ARG A 71 17.18 -7.19 -3.10
CA ARG A 71 18.11 -6.44 -2.26
C ARG A 71 17.36 -5.67 -1.18
N GLN A 72 17.86 -5.82 0.05
CA GLN A 72 17.37 -5.14 1.25
C GLN A 72 17.74 -3.65 1.23
N ASP A 73 17.22 -2.88 0.28
CA ASP A 73 17.40 -1.44 0.31
C ASP A 73 16.51 -0.87 1.43
N LYS A 74 17.07 -0.82 2.64
CA LYS A 74 16.46 -0.22 3.84
C LYS A 74 15.87 1.17 3.55
N SER A 75 16.46 1.90 2.59
CA SER A 75 16.05 3.22 2.13
C SER A 75 14.63 3.29 1.56
N VAL A 76 14.13 2.21 0.94
CA VAL A 76 12.78 2.19 0.34
C VAL A 76 11.69 2.10 1.42
N TYR A 77 11.94 1.37 2.51
CA TYR A 77 10.92 1.10 3.54
C TYR A 77 10.78 2.24 4.55
N ILE A 78 11.86 2.99 4.81
CA ILE A 78 11.87 4.14 5.73
C ILE A 78 10.83 5.19 5.33
N LYS A 79 10.50 5.29 4.03
CA LYS A 79 9.56 6.28 3.49
C LYS A 79 8.09 5.97 3.75
N TYR A 80 7.75 4.76 4.17
CA TYR A 80 6.36 4.33 4.31
C TYR A 80 5.99 4.04 5.75
N ILE A 81 4.72 4.30 6.07
CA ILE A 81 4.05 3.85 7.30
C ILE A 81 2.72 3.22 6.93
N GLY A 82 2.20 2.34 7.78
CA GLY A 82 1.05 1.56 7.39
C GLY A 82 0.61 0.56 8.44
N LYS A 83 -0.31 -0.31 8.03
CA LYS A 83 -0.91 -1.29 8.94
C LYS A 83 -1.33 -2.54 8.18
N GLN A 84 -1.23 -3.68 8.86
CA GLN A 84 -1.78 -4.93 8.36
C GLN A 84 -3.30 -4.96 8.59
N PHE A 85 -4.03 -5.65 7.74
CA PHE A 85 -5.46 -5.87 7.93
C PHE A 85 -5.87 -7.24 7.38
N PHE A 86 -7.04 -7.73 7.76
CA PHE A 86 -7.61 -8.94 7.17
C PHE A 86 -8.81 -8.61 6.30
N LEU A 87 -9.20 -9.54 5.44
CA LEU A 87 -10.45 -9.50 4.70
C LEU A 87 -11.38 -10.59 5.22
N THR A 88 -12.68 -10.30 5.29
CA THR A 88 -13.68 -11.29 5.69
C THR A 88 -13.59 -12.55 4.82
N GLY A 89 -13.54 -13.71 5.48
CA GLY A 89 -13.41 -15.01 4.81
C GLY A 89 -11.97 -15.42 4.48
N TYR A 90 -10.96 -14.65 4.89
CA TYR A 90 -9.54 -14.97 4.68
C TYR A 90 -8.71 -14.85 5.95
N THR A 91 -7.73 -15.74 6.08
CA THR A 91 -6.73 -15.73 7.16
C THR A 91 -5.44 -15.03 6.74
N ASP A 92 -5.27 -14.76 5.45
CA ASP A 92 -4.12 -14.04 4.93
C ASP A 92 -4.20 -12.55 5.26
N LYS A 93 -3.05 -12.00 5.66
CA LYS A 93 -2.91 -10.59 6.00
C LYS A 93 -2.76 -9.78 4.72
N CYS A 94 -3.44 -8.66 4.62
CA CYS A 94 -3.17 -7.60 3.66
C CYS A 94 -2.32 -6.50 4.32
N LEU A 95 -1.77 -5.58 3.53
CA LEU A 95 -0.99 -4.45 4.03
C LEU A 95 -1.38 -3.17 3.28
N ILE A 96 -1.62 -2.09 4.02
CA ILE A 96 -1.77 -0.75 3.46
C ILE A 96 -0.57 0.10 3.88
N LEU A 97 0.02 0.82 2.93
CA LEU A 97 1.14 1.73 3.16
C LEU A 97 0.85 3.11 2.58
N ILE A 98 1.21 4.16 3.29
CA ILE A 98 1.26 5.53 2.80
C ILE A 98 2.66 6.10 3.03
N THR A 99 3.06 7.06 2.22
CA THR A 99 4.29 7.83 2.47
C THR A 99 4.17 8.61 3.78
N LYS A 100 5.24 8.62 4.60
CA LYS A 100 5.30 9.35 5.88
C LYS A 100 4.95 10.83 5.74
N ASP A 101 5.37 11.47 4.65
CA ASP A 101 5.09 12.90 4.41
C ASP A 101 3.60 13.20 4.30
N LEU A 102 2.80 12.29 3.68
CA LEU A 102 1.35 12.44 3.61
C LEU A 102 0.71 12.40 5.00
N PHE A 103 1.22 11.52 5.86
CA PHE A 103 0.74 11.38 7.22
C PHE A 103 1.05 12.60 8.08
N LEU A 104 2.20 13.23 7.88
CA LEU A 104 2.54 14.46 8.60
C LEU A 104 1.70 15.63 8.15
N ILE A 105 1.43 15.75 6.85
CA ILE A 105 0.49 16.76 6.37
C ILE A 105 -0.89 16.50 6.98
N PHE A 106 -1.31 15.24 7.08
CA PHE A 106 -2.56 14.89 7.76
C PHE A 106 -2.58 15.31 9.24
N ILE A 107 -1.51 15.08 10.00
CA ILE A 107 -1.36 15.56 11.38
C ILE A 107 -1.45 17.10 11.42
N ASN A 108 -0.66 17.78 10.61
CA ASN A 108 -0.59 19.24 10.57
C ASN A 108 -1.96 19.85 10.29
N CYS A 109 -2.72 19.26 9.36
CA CYS A 109 -4.09 19.66 9.05
C CYS A 109 -5.06 19.46 10.22
N LEU A 110 -4.92 18.40 11.04
CA LEU A 110 -5.75 18.20 12.23
C LEU A 110 -5.56 19.31 13.27
N PHE A 111 -4.36 19.86 13.37
CA PHE A 111 -4.02 20.92 14.33
C PHE A 111 -4.14 22.33 13.74
N GLY A 112 -4.80 22.48 12.58
CA GLY A 112 -5.03 23.79 11.95
C GLY A 112 -3.77 24.41 11.31
N ASN A 113 -2.66 23.69 11.32
CA ASN A 113 -1.40 24.15 10.73
C ASN A 113 -1.33 23.67 9.28
N PHE A 114 -1.89 24.46 8.36
CA PHE A 114 -1.74 24.22 6.92
C PHE A 114 -0.37 24.66 6.40
N ASN A 115 0.70 24.27 7.10
CA ASN A 115 2.06 24.58 6.67
C ASN A 115 2.53 23.50 5.69
N ASP A 116 2.34 23.79 4.41
CA ASP A 116 2.82 22.99 3.27
C ASP A 116 4.35 22.90 3.20
N ASN A 117 5.06 23.64 4.05
CA ASN A 117 6.53 23.68 4.13
C ASN A 117 7.12 22.66 5.12
N ALA A 118 6.36 21.66 5.57
CA ALA A 118 6.96 20.52 6.26
C ALA A 118 8.00 19.89 5.34
N HIS A 119 9.29 20.10 5.62
CA HIS A 119 10.39 19.45 4.92
C HIS A 119 10.22 17.93 4.98
N GLU A 120 10.77 17.20 3.99
CA GLU A 120 10.77 15.73 3.99
C GLU A 120 11.19 15.23 5.38
N TYR A 121 10.28 14.54 6.05
CA TYR A 121 10.52 14.12 7.42
C TYR A 121 11.28 12.80 7.38
N PHE A 122 12.60 12.93 7.31
CA PHE A 122 13.51 11.82 7.56
C PHE A 122 13.70 11.61 9.07
N ASN A 123 12.61 11.52 9.84
CA ASN A 123 12.74 11.03 11.20
C ASN A 123 12.59 9.51 11.16
N ASN A 124 13.71 8.85 11.47
CA ASN A 124 13.78 7.41 11.73
C ASN A 124 13.20 7.05 13.10
N ASN A 125 12.72 8.04 13.85
CA ASN A 125 12.13 7.82 15.16
C ASN A 125 10.79 7.10 15.06
N ASP A 126 10.52 6.25 16.05
CA ASP A 126 9.25 5.57 16.21
C ASP A 126 8.11 6.56 16.40
N LEU A 127 6.93 6.20 15.89
CA LEU A 127 5.71 6.96 16.12
C LEU A 127 5.34 6.90 17.61
N THR A 128 5.00 8.05 18.17
CA THR A 128 4.38 8.15 19.49
C THR A 128 3.00 7.48 19.51
N ILE A 129 2.49 7.14 20.71
CA ILE A 129 1.14 6.57 20.87
C ILE A 129 0.06 7.46 20.23
N ASN A 130 0.20 8.78 20.37
CA ASN A 130 -0.72 9.74 19.77
C ASN A 130 -0.66 9.71 18.24
N GLU A 131 0.54 9.68 17.65
CA GLU A 131 0.70 9.53 16.21
C GLU A 131 0.15 8.20 15.71
N ILE A 132 0.34 7.10 16.45
CA ILE A 132 -0.25 5.80 16.10
C ILE A 132 -1.79 5.90 16.09
N ASN A 133 -2.41 6.55 17.07
CA ASN A 133 -3.85 6.75 17.10
C ASN A 133 -4.34 7.60 15.93
N ILE A 134 -3.61 8.67 15.57
CA ILE A 134 -3.93 9.52 14.41
C ILE A 134 -3.79 8.73 13.10
N LEU A 135 -2.75 7.90 12.98
CA LEU A 135 -2.56 7.03 11.83
C LEU A 135 -3.72 6.05 11.71
N ASP A 136 -4.19 5.48 12.81
CA ASP A 136 -5.35 4.58 12.80
C ASP A 136 -6.62 5.29 12.34
N VAL A 137 -6.84 6.54 12.75
CA VAL A 137 -7.96 7.37 12.25
C VAL A 137 -7.84 7.61 10.74
N LEU A 138 -6.65 7.94 10.24
CA LEU A 138 -6.39 8.11 8.81
C LEU A 138 -6.68 6.82 8.03
N LEU A 139 -6.11 5.71 8.46
CA LEU A 139 -6.28 4.42 7.80
C LEU A 139 -7.73 3.93 7.87
N GLN A 140 -8.44 4.15 8.98
CA GLN A 140 -9.88 3.86 9.08
C GLN A 140 -10.70 4.64 8.05
N LYS A 141 -10.39 5.93 7.82
CA LYS A 141 -11.04 6.72 6.76
C LYS A 141 -10.80 6.09 5.38
N ILE A 142 -9.59 5.60 5.09
CA ILE A 142 -9.28 4.92 3.84
C ILE A 142 -10.01 3.58 3.74
N PHE A 143 -9.97 2.76 4.79
CA PHE A 143 -10.64 1.45 4.85
C PHE A 143 -12.15 1.57 4.65
N PHE A 144 -12.78 2.60 5.20
CA PHE A 144 -14.19 2.88 4.95
C PHE A 144 -14.47 3.08 3.45
N ILE A 145 -13.59 3.78 2.75
CA ILE A 145 -13.73 4.02 1.30
C ILE A 145 -13.54 2.71 0.54
N CYS A 146 -12.51 1.92 0.88
CA CYS A 146 -12.30 0.61 0.27
C CYS A 146 -13.53 -0.31 0.45
N ASN A 147 -14.07 -0.40 1.66
CA ASN A 147 -15.26 -1.19 1.98
C ASN A 147 -16.52 -0.72 1.24
N LYS A 148 -16.66 0.58 0.97
CA LYS A 148 -17.80 1.11 0.22
C LYS A 148 -17.67 0.97 -1.30
N THR A 149 -16.49 0.62 -1.80
CA THR A 149 -16.17 0.63 -3.22
C THR A 149 -15.75 -0.77 -3.66
N PHE A 150 -14.48 -0.99 -3.98
CA PHE A 150 -14.04 -2.21 -4.65
C PHE A 150 -14.15 -3.48 -3.79
N PHE A 151 -14.09 -3.39 -2.46
CA PHE A 151 -14.34 -4.56 -1.61
C PHE A 151 -15.82 -4.95 -1.55
N LYS A 152 -16.73 -3.98 -1.66
CA LYS A 152 -18.17 -4.24 -1.77
C LYS A 152 -18.47 -5.08 -3.02
N ASN A 153 -17.81 -4.76 -4.14
CA ASN A 153 -18.03 -5.43 -5.43
C ASN A 153 -17.69 -6.93 -5.41
N ILE A 154 -16.80 -7.34 -4.50
CA ILE A 154 -16.39 -8.75 -4.34
C ILE A 154 -16.95 -9.38 -3.04
N SER A 155 -17.95 -8.76 -2.43
CA SER A 155 -18.60 -9.21 -1.19
C SER A 155 -17.61 -9.45 -0.04
N MET A 156 -16.60 -8.59 0.08
CA MET A 156 -15.63 -8.59 1.17
C MET A 156 -15.68 -7.31 1.97
N SER A 157 -15.17 -7.37 3.19
CA SER A 157 -14.90 -6.18 3.99
C SER A 157 -13.61 -6.35 4.80
N ILE A 158 -13.02 -5.22 5.13
CA ILE A 158 -11.80 -5.12 5.93
C ILE A 158 -12.13 -5.37 7.41
N ILE A 159 -11.36 -6.26 8.03
CA ILE A 159 -11.28 -6.47 9.48
C ILE A 159 -10.00 -5.78 9.97
N ASN A 160 -10.16 -4.64 10.65
CA ASN A 160 -9.06 -3.79 11.12
C ASN A 160 -8.68 -4.07 12.59
N ASN A 161 -8.44 -5.34 12.93
CA ASN A 161 -8.13 -5.76 14.30
C ASN A 161 -6.63 -5.94 14.56
N CYS A 162 -5.79 -5.81 13.52
CA CYS A 162 -4.35 -5.87 13.70
C CYS A 162 -3.88 -4.68 14.53
N LYS A 163 -2.87 -4.90 15.39
CA LYS A 163 -2.16 -3.79 16.01
C LYS A 163 -1.33 -3.05 14.96
N PHE A 164 -1.02 -1.78 15.25
CA PHE A 164 0.06 -1.10 14.54
C PHE A 164 1.32 -1.95 14.63
N ILE A 165 2.03 -2.05 13.51
CA ILE A 165 3.34 -2.68 13.49
C ILE A 165 4.26 -1.76 12.72
N GLU A 166 5.36 -1.40 13.35
CA GLU A 166 6.45 -0.70 12.68
C GLU A 166 6.90 -1.54 11.48
N LEU A 167 7.02 -0.91 10.31
CA LEU A 167 7.43 -1.59 9.08
C LEU A 167 8.92 -1.92 9.13
N ASN A 168 9.26 -2.96 9.88
CA ASN A 168 10.59 -3.50 9.86
C ASN A 168 10.79 -4.40 8.63
N SER A 169 12.06 -4.64 8.32
CA SER A 169 12.47 -5.43 7.15
C SER A 169 11.87 -6.83 7.10
N SER A 170 11.52 -7.44 8.24
CA SER A 170 10.96 -8.80 8.29
C SER A 170 9.49 -8.85 7.89
N ILE A 171 8.70 -7.85 8.27
CA ILE A 171 7.30 -7.72 7.85
C ILE A 171 7.22 -7.46 6.35
N TYR A 172 8.02 -6.52 5.85
CA TYR A 172 8.07 -6.23 4.42
C TYR A 172 8.48 -7.46 3.60
N ARG A 173 9.49 -8.22 4.05
CA ARG A 173 9.89 -9.48 3.42
C ARG A 173 8.74 -10.48 3.29
N ARG A 174 7.82 -10.54 4.24
CA ARG A 174 6.67 -11.47 4.15
C ARG A 174 5.73 -11.10 3.00
N PHE A 175 5.52 -9.81 2.74
CA PHE A 175 4.67 -9.34 1.64
C PHE A 175 5.38 -9.41 0.27
N VAL A 176 6.71 -9.31 0.25
CA VAL A 176 7.53 -9.42 -0.97
C VAL A 176 7.80 -10.87 -1.39
N ASN A 177 7.88 -11.80 -0.42
CA ASN A 177 8.26 -13.18 -0.70
C ASN A 177 7.09 -14.10 -1.07
N LEU A 178 5.88 -13.74 -0.68
CA LEU A 178 4.62 -14.42 -0.99
C LEU A 178 3.97 -13.76 -2.22
N PRO A 179 3.06 -14.43 -2.94
CA PRO A 179 2.42 -13.86 -4.12
C PRO A 179 1.40 -12.79 -3.69
N TYR A 180 1.88 -11.59 -3.39
CA TYR A 180 1.06 -10.41 -3.17
C TYR A 180 1.06 -9.55 -4.42
N ILE A 181 -0.09 -8.96 -4.71
CA ILE A 181 -0.21 -7.90 -5.70
C ILE A 181 -0.29 -6.59 -4.94
N CYS A 182 0.60 -5.68 -5.32
CA CYS A 182 0.64 -4.30 -4.87
C CYS A 182 -0.16 -3.43 -5.85
N PHE A 183 -1.18 -2.75 -5.36
CA PHE A 183 -1.88 -1.69 -6.07
C PHE A 183 -1.30 -0.35 -5.65
N ILE A 184 -0.72 0.40 -6.59
CA ILE A 184 -0.05 1.66 -6.32
C ILE A 184 -0.90 2.82 -6.82
N TYR A 185 -1.08 3.81 -5.95
CA TYR A 185 -1.81 5.03 -6.23
C TYR A 185 -0.91 6.23 -5.97
N LYS A 186 -0.96 7.21 -6.88
CA LYS A 186 -0.36 8.54 -6.67
C LYS A 186 -1.40 9.47 -6.08
N ILE A 187 -1.05 10.15 -5.00
CA ILE A 187 -1.87 11.18 -4.36
C ILE A 187 -1.18 12.52 -4.60
N TYR A 188 -1.88 13.44 -5.24
CA TYR A 188 -1.47 14.81 -5.47
C TYR A 188 -2.20 15.70 -4.46
N LEU A 189 -1.44 16.48 -3.71
CA LEU A 189 -1.96 17.48 -2.79
C LEU A 189 -1.06 18.72 -2.99
N ASN A 190 -1.65 19.79 -3.53
CA ASN A 190 -0.92 20.95 -4.03
C ASN A 190 0.19 20.49 -5.02
N ASP A 191 1.44 20.94 -4.83
CA ASP A 191 2.57 20.60 -5.71
C ASP A 191 3.31 19.30 -5.32
N ARG A 192 2.81 18.57 -4.31
CA ARG A 192 3.48 17.39 -3.77
C ARG A 192 2.82 16.08 -4.22
N VAL A 193 3.66 15.06 -4.41
CA VAL A 193 3.25 13.72 -4.83
C VAL A 193 3.55 12.72 -3.73
N PHE A 194 2.51 12.01 -3.31
CA PHE A 194 2.55 10.96 -2.30
C PHE A 194 2.15 9.62 -2.91
N LEU A 195 2.48 8.53 -2.20
CA LEU A 195 2.10 7.18 -2.63
C LEU A 195 1.26 6.49 -1.57
N LEU A 196 0.20 5.84 -2.05
CA LEU A 196 -0.58 4.86 -1.31
C LEU A 196 -0.35 3.50 -2.00
N LYS A 197 0.04 2.49 -1.23
CA LYS A 197 0.18 1.11 -1.70
C LYS A 197 -0.75 0.20 -0.92
N ILE A 198 -1.46 -0.69 -1.61
CA ILE A 198 -2.30 -1.71 -0.99
C ILE A 198 -1.83 -3.08 -1.49
N TYR A 199 -1.36 -3.93 -0.58
CA TYR A 199 -0.92 -5.29 -0.88
C TYR A 199 -2.03 -6.27 -0.51
N ILE A 200 -2.46 -7.04 -1.50
CA ILE A 200 -3.50 -8.08 -1.36
C ILE A 200 -2.93 -9.40 -1.89
N PRO A 201 -3.14 -10.54 -1.19
CA PRO A 201 -2.73 -11.85 -1.69
C PRO A 201 -3.31 -12.14 -3.08
N TYR A 202 -2.50 -12.72 -3.96
CA TYR A 202 -2.84 -13.02 -5.36
C TYR A 202 -4.15 -13.80 -5.48
N HIS A 203 -4.34 -14.84 -4.66
CA HIS A 203 -5.55 -15.68 -4.66
C HIS A 203 -6.83 -14.92 -4.27
N ILE A 204 -6.72 -13.79 -3.56
CA ILE A 204 -7.85 -12.90 -3.26
C ILE A 204 -8.12 -12.01 -4.48
N VAL A 205 -7.07 -11.46 -5.10
CA VAL A 205 -7.21 -10.61 -6.29
C VAL A 205 -7.78 -11.38 -7.49
N GLU A 206 -7.60 -12.70 -7.57
CA GLU A 206 -8.28 -13.51 -8.58
C GLU A 206 -9.81 -13.32 -8.56
N LYS A 207 -10.41 -12.99 -7.41
CA LYS A 207 -11.84 -12.68 -7.31
C LYS A 207 -12.23 -11.33 -7.91
N PHE A 208 -11.27 -10.47 -8.24
CA PHE A 208 -11.58 -9.17 -8.85
C PHE A 208 -11.96 -9.35 -10.32
N TYR A 209 -11.50 -10.44 -10.95
CA TYR A 209 -11.76 -10.74 -12.35
C TYR A 209 -12.94 -11.69 -12.58
N ARG A 210 -13.57 -12.20 -11.52
CA ARG A 210 -14.72 -13.11 -11.59
C ARG A 210 -16.00 -12.31 -11.54
#